data_AF-A0A3C0ZY14-F1
#
_entry.id   AF-A0A3C0ZY14-F1
#
_cell.length_a   1.000
_cell.length_b   1.000
_cell.length_c   1.000
_cell.angle_alpha   90.00
_cell.angle_beta   90.00
_cell.angle_gamma   90.00
#
_symmetry.space_group_name_H-M   'P 1'
#
loop_
_entity.id
_entity.type
_entity.pdbx_description
1 polymer ?
#
loop_
_entity_poly.entity_id
_entity_poly.type
_entity_poly.pdbx_seq_one_letter_code
_entity_poly.pdbx_strand_id
1 'polypeptide(L)' 'QLKCTIDRFYSALYPTAPVSLTKTAMFLSSGDPEMYEGAKFSYEGDFLGYLGLENMGMFTCAGDVKESVLEEIRKMAASL' A
#
# COMPACT_ATOMS: atom_id res chain seq x y z
N GLN A 1 0.46 13.88 -4.08
CA GLN A 1 1.11 13.19 -5.21
C GLN A 1 0.61 11.75 -5.35
N LEU A 2 0.73 10.88 -4.32
CA LEU A 2 0.29 9.47 -4.38
C LEU A 2 -1.17 9.29 -4.89
N LYS A 3 -2.14 10.04 -4.35
CA LYS A 3 -3.54 9.99 -4.81
C LYS A 3 -3.67 10.28 -6.32
N CYS A 4 -2.98 11.30 -6.82
CA CYS A 4 -2.99 11.64 -8.24
C CYS A 4 -2.34 10.58 -9.14
N THR A 5 -1.39 9.82 -8.60
CA THR A 5 -0.78 8.67 -9.29
C THR A 5 -1.75 7.49 -9.32
N ILE A 6 -2.38 7.18 -8.19
CA ILE A 6 -3.42 6.15 -8.07
C ILE A 6 -4.58 6.43 -9.04
N ASP A 7 -5.06 7.67 -9.09
CA ASP A 7 -6.15 8.08 -9.99
C ASP A 7 -5.79 7.88 -11.47
N ARG A 8 -4.52 8.11 -11.84
CA ARG A 8 -4.02 7.83 -13.19
C ARG A 8 -3.90 6.33 -13.47
N PHE A 9 -3.54 5.53 -12.46
CA PHE A 9 -3.54 4.08 -12.58
C PHE A 9 -4.95 3.57 -12.88
N TYR A 10 -6.00 4.04 -12.21
CA TYR A 10 -7.36 3.64 -12.56
C TYR A 10 -7.71 3.92 -14.02
N SER A 11 -7.31 5.07 -14.55
CA SER A 11 -7.52 5.38 -15.98
C SER A 11 -6.72 4.46 -16.92
N ALA A 12 -5.49 4.09 -16.55
CA ALA A 12 -4.63 3.25 -17.38
C ALA A 12 -4.98 1.76 -17.29
N LEU A 13 -5.58 1.34 -16.18
CA LEU A 13 -5.94 -0.04 -15.86
C LEU A 13 -7.42 -0.36 -16.20
N TYR A 14 -8.16 0.60 -16.75
CA TYR A 14 -9.53 0.39 -17.22
C TYR A 14 -9.56 -0.27 -18.61
N PRO A 15 -10.47 -1.22 -18.88
CA PRO A 15 -11.43 -1.85 -17.95
C PRO A 15 -10.84 -3.03 -17.17
N THR A 16 -9.58 -3.40 -17.43
CA THR A 16 -8.96 -4.58 -16.82
C THR A 16 -7.47 -4.32 -16.54
N ALA A 17 -7.05 -4.56 -15.30
CA ALA A 17 -5.65 -4.47 -14.92
C ALA A 17 -4.79 -5.55 -15.63
N PRO A 18 -3.49 -5.33 -15.86
CA PRO A 18 -2.57 -6.33 -16.36
C PRO A 18 -2.56 -7.57 -15.46
N VAL A 19 -2.49 -8.75 -16.08
CA VAL A 19 -2.46 -10.05 -15.38
C VAL A 19 -1.25 -10.18 -14.43
N SER A 20 -0.19 -9.41 -14.68
CA SER A 20 1.01 -9.38 -13.83
C SER A 20 0.85 -8.56 -12.55
N LEU A 21 -0.18 -7.71 -12.43
CA LEU A 21 -0.43 -6.91 -11.23
C LEU A 21 -1.38 -7.69 -10.31
N THR A 22 -0.83 -8.41 -9.35
CA THR A 22 -1.59 -9.34 -8.50
C THR A 22 -1.51 -9.05 -7.02
N LYS A 23 -0.46 -8.34 -6.57
CA LYS A 23 -0.14 -8.13 -5.16
C LYS A 23 0.14 -6.64 -4.90
N THR A 24 -0.18 -6.16 -3.71
CA THR A 24 0.16 -4.79 -3.28
C THR A 24 0.46 -4.73 -1.78
N ALA A 25 1.34 -3.80 -1.40
CA ALA A 25 1.73 -3.54 -0.01
C ALA A 25 1.84 -2.02 0.20
N MET A 26 1.55 -1.55 1.41
CA MET A 26 1.66 -0.14 1.76
C MET A 26 2.64 0.07 2.92
N PHE A 27 3.56 1.01 2.76
CA PHE A 27 4.54 1.41 3.79
C PHE A 27 4.34 2.89 4.11
N LEU A 28 4.05 3.21 5.35
CA LEU A 28 3.79 4.58 5.81
C LEU A 28 4.70 4.93 6.99
N SER A 29 5.23 6.15 6.98
CA SER A 29 5.94 6.72 8.11
C SER A 29 5.56 8.17 8.28
N SER A 30 5.36 8.59 9.52
CA SER A 30 4.91 9.91 9.94
C SER A 30 5.51 10.23 11.30
N GLY A 31 5.60 11.50 11.67
CA GLY A 31 5.94 11.88 13.04
C GLY A 31 4.85 11.51 14.06
N ASP A 32 3.62 11.26 13.59
CA ASP A 32 2.42 11.04 14.40
C ASP A 32 1.74 9.72 14.01
N PRO A 33 1.44 8.81 14.97
CA PRO A 33 0.77 7.55 14.72
C PRO A 33 -0.68 7.65 14.23
N GLU A 34 -1.37 8.77 14.42
CA GLU A 34 -2.77 8.95 14.02
C GLU A 34 -2.94 9.39 12.56
N MET A 35 -1.84 9.70 11.87
CA MET A 35 -1.87 10.26 10.50
C MET A 35 -2.11 9.22 9.38
N TYR A 36 -2.32 7.94 9.71
CA TYR A 36 -2.40 6.87 8.72
C TYR A 36 -3.82 6.49 8.28
N GLU A 37 -4.84 6.83 9.06
CA GLU A 37 -6.21 6.34 8.84
C GLU A 37 -6.78 6.73 7.47
N GLY A 38 -6.55 7.98 7.03
CA GLY A 38 -6.99 8.42 5.70
C GLY A 38 -6.31 7.66 4.55
N ALA A 39 -5.02 7.36 4.69
CA ALA A 39 -4.28 6.59 3.69
C ALA A 39 -4.72 5.11 3.68
N LYS A 40 -4.95 4.54 4.85
CA LYS A 40 -5.48 3.18 5.02
C LYS A 40 -6.85 3.02 4.37
N PHE A 41 -7.77 3.95 4.64
CA PHE A 41 -9.12 3.93 4.07
C PHE A 41 -9.09 3.93 2.54
N SER A 42 -8.32 4.82 1.91
CA SER A 42 -8.18 4.84 0.45
C SER A 42 -7.48 3.62 -0.11
N TYR A 43 -6.50 3.04 0.60
CA TYR A 43 -5.83 1.83 0.15
C TYR A 43 -6.75 0.61 0.14
N GLU A 44 -7.46 0.38 1.24
CA GLU A 44 -8.37 -0.75 1.40
C GLU A 44 -9.61 -0.62 0.50
N GLY A 45 -10.23 0.56 0.48
CA GLY A 45 -11.46 0.80 -0.27
C GLY A 45 -11.24 1.02 -1.77
N ASP A 46 -10.34 1.95 -2.12
CA ASP A 46 -10.17 2.34 -3.52
C ASP A 46 -9.20 1.37 -4.21
N PHE A 47 -7.98 1.19 -3.67
CA PHE A 47 -6.90 0.58 -4.45
C PHE A 47 -6.98 -0.95 -4.51
N LEU A 48 -7.11 -1.60 -3.35
CA LEU A 48 -7.25 -3.05 -3.25
C LEU A 48 -8.57 -3.52 -3.87
N GLY A 49 -9.68 -2.91 -3.47
CA GLY A 49 -11.02 -3.31 -3.92
C GLY A 49 -11.23 -3.12 -5.42
N TYR A 50 -10.79 -2.00 -5.99
CA TYR A 50 -10.98 -1.71 -7.42
C TYR A 50 -10.12 -2.61 -8.32
N LEU A 51 -8.88 -2.90 -7.92
CA LEU A 51 -7.94 -3.67 -8.75
C LEU A 51 -7.97 -5.18 -8.47
N GLY A 52 -8.64 -5.62 -7.40
CA GLY A 52 -8.74 -7.04 -7.03
C GLY A 52 -7.40 -7.65 -6.63
N LEU A 53 -6.52 -6.85 -6.01
CA LEU A 53 -5.16 -7.27 -5.66
C LEU A 53 -5.12 -7.99 -4.32
N GLU A 54 -4.19 -8.93 -4.18
CA GLU A 54 -3.82 -9.54 -2.91
C GLU A 54 -3.13 -8.52 -2.02
N ASN A 55 -3.63 -8.33 -0.80
CA ASN A 55 -3.04 -7.45 0.19
C ASN A 55 -1.89 -8.16 0.91
N MET A 56 -0.66 -7.71 0.67
CA MET A 56 0.55 -8.24 1.31
C MET A 56 0.83 -7.61 2.67
N GLY A 57 0.08 -6.59 3.06
CA GLY A 57 0.17 -5.95 4.37
C GLY A 57 0.33 -4.43 4.30
N MET A 58 0.09 -3.80 5.45
CA MET A 58 0.33 -2.38 5.66
C MET A 58 1.27 -2.21 6.86
N PHE A 59 2.39 -1.54 6.63
CA PHE A 59 3.44 -1.34 7.61
C PHE A 59 3.51 0.14 7.95
N THR A 60 3.34 0.47 9.23
CA THR A 60 3.38 1.86 9.71
C THR A 60 4.52 2.05 10.70
N CYS A 61 5.20 3.20 10.62
CA CYS A 61 6.26 3.54 11.57
C CYS A 61 6.18 5.01 11.95
N ALA A 62 5.66 5.27 13.16
CA ALA A 62 5.63 6.61 13.73
C ALA A 62 6.99 6.98 14.34
N GLY A 63 7.44 8.22 14.07
CA GLY A 63 8.76 8.71 14.47
C GLY A 63 9.87 8.10 13.62
N ASP A 64 11.01 7.80 14.24
CA ASP A 64 12.16 7.20 13.56
C ASP A 64 11.85 5.78 13.08
N VAL A 65 12.44 5.43 11.93
CA VAL A 65 12.32 4.07 11.36
C VAL A 65 12.94 3.05 12.31
N LYS A 66 12.14 2.08 12.73
CA LYS A 66 12.56 1.00 13.64
C LYS A 66 13.00 -0.22 12.85
N GLU A 67 14.09 -0.85 13.27
CA GLU A 67 14.59 -2.07 12.63
C GLU A 67 13.56 -3.20 12.64
N SER A 68 12.72 -3.28 13.67
CA SER A 68 11.63 -4.26 13.75
C SER A 68 10.64 -4.16 12.58
N VAL A 69 10.29 -2.93 12.16
CA VAL A 69 9.40 -2.71 11.02
C VAL A 69 10.11 -3.10 9.72
N LEU A 70 11.40 -2.79 9.59
CA LEU A 70 12.19 -3.21 8.43
C LEU A 70 12.32 -4.74 8.33
N GLU A 71 12.46 -5.44 9.46
CA GLU A 71 12.47 -6.90 9.48
C GLU A 71 11.13 -7.50 9.04
N GLU A 72 9.99 -6.93 9.46
CA GLU A 72 8.67 -7.35 9.00
C GLU A 72 8.51 -7.17 7.48
N ILE A 73 8.97 -6.03 6.95
CA ILE A 73 8.98 -5.75 5.51
C ILE A 73 9.84 -6.78 4.76
N ARG A 74 11.04 -7.09 5.28
CA ARG A 74 11.93 -8.11 4.68
C ARG A 74 11.32 -9.50 4.71
N LYS A 75 10.63 -9.88 5.79
CA LYS A 75 9.92 -11.17 5.88
C LYS A 75 8.79 -11.27 4.87
N MET A 76 7.99 -10.21 4.72
CA MET A 76 6.95 -10.14 3.70
C MET A 76 7.57 -10.25 2.30
N ALA A 77 8.63 -9.49 2.02
CA ALA A 77 9.29 -9.51 0.72
C ALA A 77 9.88 -10.89 0.36
N ALA A 78 10.37 -11.64 1.34
CA ALA A 78 10.88 -13.01 1.13
C ALA A 78 9.77 -14.03 0.81
N SER A 79 8.50 -13.68 1.03
CA SER A 79 7.33 -14.53 0.75
C SER A 79 6.65 -14.24 -0.60
N LEU A 80 7.15 -13.25 -1.35
CA LEU A 80 6.59 -12.80 -2.63
C LEU A 80 6.92 -13.72 -3.80
#